data_AF-A0AAN3SG33-F1
#
_entry.id   AF-A0AAN3SG33-F1
#
_cell.length_a   1.000
_cell.length_b   1.000
_cell.length_c   1.000
_cell.angle_alpha   90.00
_cell.angle_beta   90.00
_cell.angle_gamma   90.00
#
_symmetry.space_group_name_H-M   'P 1'
#
loop_
_entity.id
_entity.type
_entity.pdbx_description
1 polymer ?
#
loop_
_entity_poly.entity_id
_entity_poly.type
_entity_poly.pdbx_seq_one_letter_code
_entity_poly.pdbx_strand_id
1 'polypeptide(L)'
;MLGCVQNHNKPAIDTPAEEKIPVYQLADYLSTECSDIWALQGKSTETNPLYWLRAMDCADRLMPAQSRQQARQYDDGSWQNTFKQGILLADAKITPYERRQLVARIEALSTEIPAQVRPLYQLWRDGQALQLQLAEERQRYSKLQQSSDSELDTLRQQHHVLQQQLELTTRKLENLTDIERQLSTRKPAGNFSPDTPHESEKPAPSTHEVTPDEP
;
A
#
# COMPACT_ATOMS: atom_id res chain seq x y z
N MET A 1 -68.92 28.81 -19.76
CA MET A 1 -69.06 28.12 -21.07
C MET A 1 -68.32 28.93 -22.12
N LEU A 2 -67.86 28.26 -23.19
CA LEU A 2 -67.00 28.80 -24.28
C LEU A 2 -65.55 29.08 -23.81
N GLY A 3 -64.49 28.62 -24.47
CA GLY A 3 -64.40 27.65 -25.56
C GLY A 3 -62.93 27.51 -26.01
N CYS A 4 -62.43 26.27 -26.19
CA CYS A 4 -61.04 26.05 -26.63
C CYS A 4 -60.92 26.22 -28.15
N VAL A 5 -59.92 26.98 -28.62
CA VAL A 5 -59.51 26.96 -30.03
C VAL A 5 -58.43 25.91 -30.21
N GLN A 6 -58.77 24.77 -30.83
CA GLN A 6 -57.76 23.81 -31.28
C GLN A 6 -57.20 24.25 -32.62
N ASN A 7 -55.93 24.66 -32.65
CA ASN A 7 -55.25 24.98 -33.89
C ASN A 7 -54.76 23.67 -34.55
N HIS A 8 -55.61 23.06 -35.38
CA HIS A 8 -55.31 21.85 -36.12
C HIS A 8 -54.37 22.13 -37.32
N ASN A 9 -53.09 22.37 -37.03
CA ASN A 9 -52.05 22.14 -38.02
C ASN A 9 -51.90 20.62 -38.21
N LYS A 10 -52.60 20.07 -39.20
CA LYS A 10 -52.26 18.74 -39.74
C LYS A 10 -50.87 18.85 -40.40
N PRO A 11 -49.82 18.16 -39.91
CA PRO A 11 -48.69 17.90 -40.77
C PRO A 11 -49.20 17.04 -41.95
N ALA A 12 -48.78 17.38 -43.17
CA ALA A 12 -49.04 16.51 -44.31
C ALA A 12 -48.24 15.21 -44.11
N ILE A 13 -48.95 14.14 -43.76
CA ILE A 13 -48.42 12.78 -43.77
C ILE A 13 -48.33 12.37 -45.24
N ASP A 14 -47.26 12.78 -45.92
CA ASP A 14 -46.77 12.24 -47.20
C ASP A 14 -45.40 12.85 -47.55
N THR A 15 -44.51 12.90 -46.55
CA THR A 15 -43.07 12.82 -46.81
C THR A 15 -42.60 11.48 -46.26
N PRO A 16 -41.98 10.59 -47.07
CA PRO A 16 -41.26 9.47 -46.49
C PRO A 16 -40.22 10.09 -45.54
N ALA A 17 -40.23 9.65 -44.29
CA ALA A 17 -39.19 10.04 -43.35
C ALA A 17 -37.89 9.43 -43.86
N GLU A 18 -37.15 10.19 -44.66
CA GLU A 18 -35.88 9.78 -45.20
C GLU A 18 -34.96 9.53 -44.01
N GLU A 19 -34.77 8.24 -43.74
CA GLU A 19 -33.99 7.75 -42.62
C GLU A 19 -32.56 8.23 -42.87
N LYS A 20 -32.21 9.34 -42.22
CA LYS A 20 -30.88 9.95 -42.33
C LYS A 20 -29.87 9.05 -41.63
N ILE A 21 -29.50 7.98 -42.32
CA ILE A 21 -28.40 7.09 -41.96
C ILE A 21 -27.23 7.99 -41.58
N PRO A 22 -26.66 7.88 -40.37
CA PRO A 22 -25.54 8.70 -39.97
C PRO A 22 -24.40 8.55 -40.98
N VAL A 23 -24.01 9.68 -41.60
CA VAL A 23 -22.95 9.73 -42.63
C VAL A 23 -21.61 9.18 -42.09
N TYR A 24 -21.46 9.13 -40.77
CA TYR A 24 -20.35 8.50 -40.08
C TYR A 24 -20.69 7.05 -39.72
N GLN A 25 -20.19 6.12 -40.54
CA GLN A 25 -20.13 4.71 -40.20
C GLN A 25 -19.05 4.53 -39.11
N LEU A 26 -19.47 4.23 -37.88
CA LEU A 26 -18.55 3.96 -36.79
C LEU A 26 -17.85 2.61 -37.02
N ALA A 27 -16.52 2.60 -36.96
CA ALA A 27 -15.77 1.35 -36.96
C ALA A 27 -16.10 0.55 -35.69
N ASP A 28 -16.59 -0.67 -35.88
CA ASP A 28 -16.96 -1.57 -34.79
C ASP A 28 -15.72 -2.28 -34.22
N TYR A 29 -15.13 -1.66 -33.20
CA TYR A 29 -14.06 -2.29 -32.43
C TYR A 29 -14.58 -3.30 -31.39
N LEU A 30 -15.88 -3.33 -31.08
CA LEU A 30 -16.43 -4.22 -30.05
C LEU A 30 -16.36 -5.69 -30.50
N SER A 31 -16.61 -5.96 -31.77
CA SER A 31 -16.49 -7.30 -32.38
C SER A 31 -15.04 -7.72 -32.70
N THR A 32 -14.05 -6.83 -32.59
CA THR A 32 -12.64 -7.16 -32.83
C THR A 32 -12.10 -8.07 -31.71
N GLU A 33 -11.39 -9.14 -32.04
CA GLU A 33 -10.75 -10.02 -31.05
C GLU A 33 -9.56 -9.35 -30.34
N CYS A 34 -9.26 -9.77 -29.11
CA CYS A 34 -8.20 -9.17 -28.29
C CYS A 34 -6.77 -9.55 -28.71
N SER A 35 -6.61 -10.55 -29.58
CA SER A 35 -5.36 -10.77 -30.32
C SER A 35 -5.11 -9.67 -31.35
N ASP A 36 -6.18 -9.22 -32.01
CA ASP A 36 -6.10 -8.49 -33.27
C ASP A 36 -6.09 -6.97 -33.04
N ILE A 37 -6.68 -6.50 -31.94
CA ILE A 37 -6.71 -5.07 -31.54
C ILE A 37 -5.31 -4.42 -31.52
N TRP A 38 -4.27 -5.21 -31.21
CA TRP A 38 -2.89 -4.75 -31.13
C TRP A 38 -2.24 -4.51 -32.49
N ALA A 39 -2.73 -5.20 -33.53
CA ALA A 39 -2.28 -5.07 -34.92
C ALA A 39 -2.93 -3.89 -35.65
N LEU A 40 -4.06 -3.36 -35.15
CA LEU A 40 -4.71 -2.20 -35.75
C LEU A 40 -3.91 -0.92 -35.49
N GLN A 41 -3.67 -0.17 -36.57
CA GLN A 41 -2.80 1.02 -36.60
C GLN A 41 -3.30 2.03 -37.64
N GLY A 42 -2.83 3.27 -37.52
CA GLY A 42 -3.09 4.34 -38.46
C GLY A 42 -4.15 5.34 -37.98
N LYS A 43 -4.17 6.50 -38.64
CA LYS A 43 -4.85 7.71 -38.14
C LYS A 43 -6.34 7.51 -37.84
N SER A 44 -7.10 6.83 -38.71
CA SER A 44 -8.53 6.57 -38.52
C SER A 44 -8.83 5.69 -37.30
N THR A 45 -7.93 4.78 -36.95
CA THR A 45 -8.01 3.94 -35.76
C THR A 45 -7.57 4.71 -34.52
N GLU A 46 -6.40 5.35 -34.58
CA GLU A 46 -5.77 5.99 -33.42
C GLU A 46 -6.47 7.27 -32.98
N THR A 47 -7.21 7.96 -33.86
CA THR A 47 -8.08 9.08 -33.45
C THR A 47 -9.45 8.64 -32.93
N ASN A 48 -9.81 7.36 -33.06
CA ASN A 48 -11.13 6.87 -32.64
C ASN A 48 -11.09 6.39 -31.17
N PRO A 49 -11.89 6.95 -30.25
CA PRO A 49 -11.88 6.54 -28.85
C PRO A 49 -12.34 5.08 -28.64
N LEU A 50 -13.17 4.52 -29.53
CA LEU A 50 -13.64 3.13 -29.39
C LEU A 50 -12.50 2.11 -29.56
N TYR A 51 -11.47 2.44 -30.34
CA TYR A 51 -10.25 1.65 -30.44
C TYR A 51 -9.53 1.55 -29.08
N TRP A 52 -9.32 2.70 -28.44
CA TRP A 52 -8.63 2.78 -27.15
C TRP A 52 -9.43 2.13 -26.02
N LEU A 53 -10.74 2.30 -26.01
CA LEU A 53 -11.63 1.62 -25.06
C LEU A 53 -11.55 0.09 -25.22
N ARG A 54 -11.55 -0.42 -26.46
CA ARG A 54 -11.37 -1.85 -26.73
C ARG A 54 -9.99 -2.34 -26.31
N ALA A 55 -8.93 -1.56 -26.58
CA ALA A 55 -7.57 -1.89 -26.18
C ALA A 55 -7.42 -1.98 -24.65
N MET A 56 -8.12 -1.14 -23.87
CA MET A 56 -8.17 -1.23 -22.41
C MET A 56 -8.85 -2.53 -21.94
N ASP A 57 -10.09 -2.81 -22.37
CA ASP A 57 -10.77 -4.06 -22.00
C ASP A 57 -9.97 -5.32 -22.42
N CYS A 58 -9.24 -5.25 -23.54
CA CYS A 58 -8.38 -6.35 -23.96
C CYS A 58 -7.10 -6.50 -23.13
N ALA A 59 -6.51 -5.41 -22.63
CA ALA A 59 -5.34 -5.47 -21.77
C ALA A 59 -5.68 -6.07 -20.40
N ASP A 60 -6.84 -5.72 -19.83
CA ASP A 60 -7.32 -6.25 -18.54
C ASP A 60 -7.54 -7.79 -18.56
N ARG A 61 -7.69 -8.37 -19.76
CA ARG A 61 -7.83 -9.83 -19.97
C ARG A 61 -6.48 -10.56 -20.09
N LEU A 62 -5.36 -9.85 -20.27
CA LEU A 62 -4.05 -10.47 -20.46
C LEU A 62 -3.40 -10.84 -19.12
N MET A 63 -2.73 -11.99 -19.08
CA MET A 63 -1.88 -12.31 -17.93
C MET A 63 -0.70 -11.33 -17.85
N PRO A 64 -0.22 -10.93 -16.65
CA PRO A 64 0.87 -9.96 -16.50
C PRO A 64 2.14 -10.28 -17.31
N ALA A 65 2.48 -11.56 -17.50
CA ALA A 65 3.61 -11.97 -18.33
C ALA A 65 3.36 -11.70 -19.83
N GLN A 66 2.18 -12.04 -20.34
CA GLN A 66 1.76 -11.77 -21.72
C GLN A 66 1.70 -10.26 -21.97
N SER A 67 1.12 -9.49 -21.04
CA SER A 67 1.00 -8.04 -21.20
C SER A 67 2.37 -7.35 -21.25
N ARG A 68 3.34 -7.78 -20.41
CA ARG A 68 4.74 -7.32 -20.52
C ARG A 68 5.40 -7.72 -21.84
N GLN A 69 5.10 -8.89 -22.39
CA GLN A 69 5.63 -9.34 -23.67
C GLN A 69 5.04 -8.50 -24.82
N GLN A 70 3.74 -8.23 -24.80
CA GLN A 70 3.06 -7.37 -25.78
C GLN A 70 3.57 -5.92 -25.68
N ALA A 71 3.75 -5.39 -24.47
CA ALA A 71 4.25 -4.04 -24.23
C ALA A 71 5.67 -3.80 -24.79
N ARG A 72 6.51 -4.84 -24.89
CA ARG A 72 7.86 -4.77 -25.49
C ARG A 72 7.86 -4.65 -27.02
N GLN A 73 6.72 -4.85 -27.69
CA GLN A 73 6.60 -4.66 -29.14
C GLN A 73 6.47 -3.19 -29.53
N TYR A 74 6.16 -2.32 -28.56
CA TYR A 74 6.00 -0.89 -28.76
C TYR A 74 7.27 -0.15 -28.32
N ASP A 75 7.80 0.65 -29.24
CA ASP A 75 8.96 1.52 -29.05
C ASP A 75 8.59 2.87 -28.41
N ASP A 76 9.59 3.51 -27.81
CA ASP A 76 9.47 4.87 -27.29
C ASP A 76 9.64 5.85 -28.47
N GLY A 77 8.57 6.56 -28.86
CA GLY A 77 8.66 7.53 -29.96
C GLY A 77 7.36 8.19 -30.43
N SER A 78 6.19 7.59 -30.13
CA SER A 78 4.88 8.19 -30.42
C SER A 78 3.95 8.13 -29.22
N TRP A 79 3.01 9.07 -29.10
CA TRP A 79 2.00 9.02 -28.03
C TRP A 79 1.17 7.73 -28.13
N GLN A 80 0.93 7.21 -29.34
CA GLN A 80 0.19 5.97 -29.54
C GLN A 80 0.93 4.77 -28.98
N ASN A 81 2.20 4.57 -29.32
CA ASN A 81 2.97 3.42 -28.84
C ASN A 81 3.20 3.50 -27.33
N THR A 82 3.49 4.71 -26.82
CA THR A 82 3.63 4.97 -25.39
C THR A 82 2.31 4.71 -24.64
N PHE A 83 1.14 5.06 -25.22
CA PHE A 83 -0.16 4.81 -24.59
C PHE A 83 -0.59 3.33 -24.69
N LYS A 84 -0.31 2.63 -25.79
CA LYS A 84 -0.49 1.16 -25.89
C LYS A 84 0.35 0.44 -24.83
N GLN A 85 1.62 0.82 -24.68
CA GLN A 85 2.51 0.34 -23.61
C GLN A 85 1.96 0.70 -22.22
N GLY A 86 1.44 1.92 -22.05
CA GLY A 86 0.75 2.42 -20.85
C GLY A 86 -0.43 1.56 -20.41
N ILE A 87 -1.33 1.25 -21.35
CA ILE A 87 -2.53 0.43 -21.13
C ILE A 87 -2.13 -1.00 -20.75
N LEU A 88 -1.25 -1.63 -21.53
CA LEU A 88 -0.78 -2.99 -21.27
C LEU A 88 -0.13 -3.12 -19.89
N LEU A 89 0.75 -2.19 -19.51
CA LEU A 89 1.52 -2.31 -18.27
C LEU A 89 0.75 -1.89 -17.00
N ALA A 90 -0.47 -1.34 -17.12
CA ALA A 90 -1.28 -0.86 -16.01
C ALA A 90 -1.42 -1.90 -14.88
N ASP A 91 -1.92 -3.08 -15.24
CA ASP A 91 -2.16 -4.23 -14.34
C ASP A 91 -1.11 -5.34 -14.47
N ALA A 92 -0.07 -5.13 -15.30
CA ALA A 92 1.01 -6.08 -15.51
C ALA A 92 1.98 -6.23 -14.31
N LYS A 93 1.55 -5.86 -13.09
CA LYS A 93 2.31 -5.97 -11.82
C LYS A 93 3.73 -5.40 -11.93
N ILE A 94 3.87 -4.23 -12.55
CA ILE A 94 5.14 -3.49 -12.62
C ILE A 94 5.48 -2.85 -11.28
N THR A 95 6.73 -2.44 -11.08
CA THR A 95 7.16 -1.71 -9.89
C THR A 95 6.58 -0.28 -9.87
N PRO A 96 6.43 0.36 -8.70
CA PRO A 96 6.03 1.77 -8.61
C PRO A 96 7.01 2.72 -9.30
N TYR A 97 8.27 2.34 -9.47
CA TYR A 97 9.27 3.13 -10.19
C TYR A 97 9.02 3.09 -11.70
N GLU A 98 8.88 1.90 -12.29
CA GLU A 98 8.53 1.72 -13.71
C GLU A 98 7.20 2.42 -14.06
N ARG A 99 6.21 2.35 -13.17
CA ARG A 99 4.92 3.04 -13.35
C ARG A 99 5.09 4.56 -13.43
N ARG A 100 5.89 5.17 -12.54
CA ARG A 100 6.17 6.62 -12.59
C ARG A 100 6.89 7.02 -13.87
N GLN A 101 7.87 6.23 -14.33
CA GLN A 101 8.54 6.47 -15.61
C GLN A 101 7.56 6.44 -16.78
N LEU A 102 6.69 5.43 -16.84
CA LEU A 102 5.72 5.25 -17.91
C LEU A 102 4.69 6.39 -17.98
N VAL A 103 4.15 6.80 -16.82
CA VAL A 103 3.25 7.96 -16.72
C VAL A 103 3.95 9.25 -17.18
N ALA A 104 5.19 9.49 -16.74
CA ALA A 104 5.95 10.66 -17.15
C ALA A 104 6.25 10.68 -18.66
N ARG A 105 6.53 9.52 -19.28
CA ARG A 105 6.75 9.42 -20.75
C ARG A 105 5.50 9.85 -21.53
N ILE A 106 4.32 9.31 -21.21
CA ILE A 106 3.09 9.69 -21.93
C ILE A 106 2.60 11.09 -21.58
N GLU A 107 2.87 11.59 -20.36
CA GLU A 107 2.53 12.96 -19.97
C GLU A 107 3.30 14.00 -20.80
N ALA A 108 4.58 13.75 -21.10
CA ALA A 108 5.38 14.58 -21.99
C ALA A 108 4.80 14.66 -23.43
N LEU A 109 4.08 13.62 -23.87
CA LEU A 109 3.43 13.52 -25.18
C LEU A 109 1.93 13.90 -25.14
N SER A 110 1.42 14.36 -23.99
CA SER A 110 -0.02 14.57 -23.78
C SER A 110 -0.66 15.69 -24.60
N THR A 111 0.15 16.52 -25.25
CA THR A 111 -0.29 17.54 -26.23
C THR A 111 -0.63 16.93 -27.60
N GLU A 112 0.00 15.81 -27.97
CA GLU A 112 -0.23 15.11 -29.25
C GLU A 112 -1.52 14.27 -29.23
N ILE A 113 -1.99 13.89 -28.04
CA ILE A 113 -3.19 13.06 -27.84
C ILE A 113 -4.44 13.81 -28.37
N PRO A 114 -5.18 13.23 -29.34
CA PRO A 114 -6.39 13.84 -29.90
C PRO A 114 -7.45 14.14 -28.84
N ALA A 115 -8.19 15.24 -29.03
CA ALA A 115 -9.22 15.68 -28.08
C ALA A 115 -10.29 14.60 -27.81
N GLN A 116 -10.58 13.74 -28.79
CA GLN A 116 -11.52 12.62 -28.70
C GLN A 116 -11.01 11.48 -27.79
N VAL A 117 -9.69 11.28 -27.73
CA VAL A 117 -9.03 10.22 -26.93
C VAL A 117 -8.68 10.70 -25.52
N ARG A 118 -8.54 12.03 -25.35
CA ARG A 118 -8.14 12.68 -24.10
C ARG A 118 -8.92 12.24 -22.84
N PRO A 119 -10.26 12.00 -22.87
CA PRO A 119 -10.97 11.51 -21.69
C PRO A 119 -10.54 10.11 -21.23
N LEU A 120 -10.25 9.21 -22.18
CA LEU A 120 -9.77 7.86 -21.87
C LEU A 120 -8.33 7.90 -21.35
N TYR A 121 -7.48 8.75 -21.92
CA TYR A 121 -6.14 9.00 -21.38
C TYR A 121 -6.19 9.55 -19.95
N GLN A 122 -7.07 10.50 -19.65
CA GLN A 122 -7.27 11.04 -18.29
C GLN A 122 -7.70 9.93 -17.32
N LEU A 123 -8.73 9.15 -17.67
CA LEU A 123 -9.19 8.03 -16.84
C LEU A 123 -8.08 7.01 -16.54
N TRP A 124 -7.31 6.63 -17.56
CA TRP A 124 -6.17 5.72 -17.39
C TRP A 124 -5.08 6.31 -16.47
N ARG A 125 -4.75 7.60 -16.65
CA ARG A 125 -3.72 8.29 -15.86
C ARG A 125 -4.13 8.42 -14.40
N ASP A 126 -5.39 8.75 -14.15
CA ASP A 126 -5.94 8.86 -12.80
C ASP A 126 -5.97 7.47 -12.11
N GLY A 127 -6.23 6.41 -12.89
CA GLY A 127 -6.02 5.02 -12.47
C GLY A 127 -4.57 4.68 -12.09
N GLN A 128 -3.58 5.16 -12.87
CA GLN A 128 -2.16 5.01 -12.50
C GLN A 128 -1.81 5.77 -11.22
N ALA A 129 -2.40 6.95 -10.97
CA ALA A 129 -2.19 7.70 -9.74
C ALA A 129 -2.74 6.95 -8.51
N LEU A 130 -3.95 6.41 -8.58
CA LEU A 130 -4.53 5.54 -7.53
C LEU A 130 -3.65 4.32 -7.25
N GLN A 131 -3.13 3.70 -8.30
CA GLN A 131 -2.22 2.55 -8.22
C GLN A 131 -0.85 2.89 -7.60
N LEU A 132 -0.38 4.14 -7.70
CA LEU A 132 0.81 4.63 -6.99
C LEU A 132 0.51 4.90 -5.52
N GLN A 133 -0.60 5.57 -5.20
CA GLN A 133 -1.05 5.81 -3.82
C GLN A 133 -1.24 4.49 -3.05
N LEU A 134 -1.85 3.48 -3.68
CA LEU A 134 -1.99 2.15 -3.09
C LEU A 134 -0.63 1.48 -2.79
N ALA A 135 0.38 1.71 -3.62
CA ALA A 135 1.72 1.18 -3.39
C ALA A 135 2.43 1.90 -2.23
N GLU A 136 2.24 3.22 -2.12
CA GLU A 136 2.80 4.05 -1.04
C GLU A 136 2.17 3.70 0.31
N GLU A 137 0.85 3.53 0.39
CA GLU A 137 0.18 3.07 1.62
C GLU A 137 0.57 1.65 2.01
N ARG A 138 0.71 0.72 1.05
CA ARG A 138 1.25 -0.63 1.33
C ARG A 138 2.67 -0.57 1.88
N GLN A 139 3.53 0.30 1.34
CA GLN A 139 4.89 0.48 1.85
C GLN A 139 4.89 1.08 3.26
N ARG A 140 4.01 2.04 3.54
CA ARG A 140 3.84 2.66 4.87
C ARG A 140 3.36 1.64 5.90
N TYR A 141 2.33 0.86 5.56
CA TYR A 141 1.80 -0.20 6.42
C TYR A 141 2.86 -1.28 6.70
N SER A 142 3.59 -1.74 5.68
CA SER A 142 4.65 -2.73 5.85
C SER A 142 5.75 -2.26 6.80
N LYS A 143 6.14 -0.97 6.77
CA LYS A 143 7.09 -0.39 7.73
C LYS A 143 6.55 -0.37 9.16
N LEU A 144 5.29 0.04 9.34
CA LEU A 144 4.64 0.08 10.64
C LEU A 144 4.46 -1.31 11.26
N GLN A 145 4.13 -2.31 10.43
CA GLN A 145 4.09 -3.70 10.86
C GLN A 145 5.49 -4.16 11.29
N GLN A 146 6.52 -3.92 10.49
CA GLN A 146 7.90 -4.28 10.83
C GLN A 146 8.37 -3.62 12.14
N SER A 147 8.04 -2.35 12.40
CA SER A 147 8.39 -1.71 13.68
C SER A 147 7.63 -2.35 14.84
N SER A 148 6.32 -2.58 14.70
CA SER A 148 5.50 -3.24 15.73
C SER A 148 5.97 -4.65 16.06
N ASP A 149 6.34 -5.44 15.04
CA ASP A 149 6.90 -6.78 15.23
C ASP A 149 8.24 -6.72 15.99
N SER A 150 9.10 -5.74 15.66
CA SER A 150 10.37 -5.55 16.37
C SER A 150 10.19 -5.10 17.82
N GLU A 151 9.21 -4.24 18.11
CA GLU A 151 8.85 -3.84 19.48
C GLU A 151 8.37 -5.05 20.29
N LEU A 152 7.47 -5.87 19.73
CA LEU A 152 7.00 -7.12 20.36
C LEU A 152 8.15 -8.08 20.67
N ASP A 153 9.14 -8.21 19.79
CA ASP A 153 10.31 -9.06 20.03
C ASP A 153 11.23 -8.51 21.13
N THR A 154 11.43 -7.19 21.22
CA THR A 154 12.17 -6.60 22.34
C THR A 154 11.46 -6.80 23.68
N LEU A 155 10.13 -6.66 23.73
CA LEU A 155 9.33 -6.93 24.94
C LEU A 155 9.39 -8.40 25.36
N ARG A 156 9.34 -9.34 24.40
CA ARG A 156 9.53 -10.79 24.67
C ARG A 156 10.90 -11.08 25.28
N GLN A 157 11.96 -10.46 24.75
CA GLN A 157 13.32 -10.61 25.29
C GLN A 157 13.43 -10.04 26.71
N GLN A 158 12.91 -8.84 26.97
CA GLN A 158 12.89 -8.23 28.31
C GLN A 158 12.15 -9.11 29.32
N HIS A 159 10.97 -9.62 28.96
CA HIS A 159 10.19 -10.53 29.81
C HIS A 159 10.99 -11.79 30.15
N HIS A 160 11.68 -12.40 29.18
CA HIS A 160 12.50 -13.59 29.42
C HIS A 160 13.67 -13.32 30.37
N VAL A 161 14.37 -12.18 30.20
CA VAL A 161 15.46 -11.77 31.11
C VAL A 161 14.95 -11.54 32.53
N LEU A 162 13.81 -10.85 32.69
CA LEU A 162 13.19 -10.62 33.99
C LEU A 162 12.76 -11.94 34.67
N GLN A 163 12.21 -12.89 33.91
CA GLN A 163 11.89 -14.23 34.43
C GLN A 163 13.14 -14.99 34.91
N GLN A 164 14.23 -14.98 34.14
CA GLN A 164 15.51 -15.59 34.55
C GLN A 164 16.07 -14.92 35.82
N GLN A 165 15.97 -13.59 35.93
CA GLN A 165 16.42 -12.84 37.10
C GLN A 165 15.60 -13.20 38.34
N LEU A 166 14.26 -13.30 38.21
CA LEU A 166 13.36 -13.72 39.28
C LEU A 166 13.65 -15.15 39.74
N GLU A 167 13.84 -16.09 38.81
CA GLU A 167 14.19 -17.48 39.16
C GLU A 167 15.52 -17.55 39.91
N LEU A 168 16.53 -16.78 39.46
CA LEU A 168 17.84 -16.70 40.11
C LEU A 168 17.77 -16.04 41.50
N THR A 169 16.91 -15.03 41.71
CA THR A 169 16.73 -14.44 43.05
C THR A 169 15.96 -15.38 43.97
N THR A 170 14.94 -16.10 43.48
CA THR A 170 14.24 -17.13 44.26
C THR A 170 15.20 -18.22 44.73
N ARG A 171 16.00 -18.82 43.83
CA ARG A 171 17.02 -19.82 44.20
C ARG A 171 18.06 -19.30 45.20
N LYS A 172 18.42 -18.01 45.15
CA LYS A 172 19.31 -17.37 46.13
C LYS A 172 18.64 -17.22 47.50
N LEU A 173 17.37 -16.83 47.55
CA LEU A 173 16.60 -16.71 48.80
C LEU A 173 16.38 -18.08 49.45
N GLU A 174 16.06 -19.11 48.66
CA GLU A 174 15.96 -20.50 49.11
C GLU A 174 17.28 -20.98 49.75
N ASN A 175 18.41 -20.77 49.07
CA ASN A 175 19.74 -21.11 49.59
C ASN A 175 20.07 -20.36 50.90
N LEU A 176 19.78 -19.06 50.99
CA LEU A 176 19.95 -18.30 52.23
C LEU A 176 19.07 -18.83 53.37
N THR A 177 17.84 -19.24 53.07
CA THR A 177 16.90 -19.83 54.03
C THR A 177 17.39 -21.21 54.52
N ASP A 178 17.93 -22.05 53.62
CA ASP A 178 18.53 -23.33 54.01
C ASP A 178 19.82 -23.15 54.84
N ILE A 179 20.63 -22.13 54.55
CA ILE A 179 21.78 -21.74 55.38
C ILE A 179 21.32 -21.30 56.77
N GLU A 180 20.31 -20.45 56.88
CA GLU A 180 19.73 -20.02 58.16
C GLU A 180 19.23 -21.21 58.99
N ARG A 181 18.47 -22.11 58.35
CA ARG A 181 17.97 -23.35 58.97
C ARG A 181 19.11 -24.24 59.47
N GLN A 182 20.20 -24.38 58.70
CA GLN A 182 21.38 -25.13 59.12
C GLN A 182 22.09 -24.48 60.32
N LEU A 183 22.25 -23.15 60.32
CA LEU A 183 22.87 -22.42 61.42
C LEU A 183 22.01 -22.48 62.70
N SER A 184 20.69 -22.36 62.57
CA SER A 184 19.74 -22.53 63.67
C SER A 184 19.81 -23.94 64.27
N THR A 185 19.81 -24.98 63.42
CA THR A 185 19.93 -26.39 63.86
C THR A 185 21.30 -26.70 64.49
N ARG A 186 22.36 -25.98 64.09
CA ARG A 186 23.72 -26.09 64.66
C ARG A 186 23.93 -25.25 65.92
N LYS A 187 22.91 -24.56 66.44
CA LYS A 187 22.96 -23.85 67.72
C LYS A 187 22.65 -24.85 68.84
N PRO A 188 23.65 -25.35 69.61
CA PRO A 188 23.39 -26.38 70.61
C PRO A 188 22.56 -25.82 71.76
N ALA A 189 21.59 -26.60 72.23
CA ALA A 189 20.95 -26.38 73.53
C ALA A 189 21.96 -26.71 74.64
N GLY A 190 22.83 -25.76 74.98
CA GLY A 190 23.93 -26.01 75.92
C GLY A 190 24.91 -24.86 76.10
N ASN A 191 24.47 -23.74 76.67
CA ASN A 191 25.11 -23.13 77.85
C ASN A 191 24.35 -21.88 78.32
N PHE A 192 23.73 -21.98 79.50
CA PHE A 192 23.45 -20.82 80.34
C PHE A 192 24.71 -20.49 81.14
N SER A 193 25.16 -19.23 81.10
CA SER A 193 25.90 -18.60 82.20
C SER A 193 25.67 -17.09 82.13
N PRO A 194 25.27 -16.42 83.23
CA PRO A 194 24.82 -15.04 83.18
C PRO A 194 25.95 -14.00 83.35
N ASP A 195 25.68 -12.82 82.78
CA ASP A 195 26.04 -11.46 83.18
C ASP A 195 27.37 -11.15 83.90
N THR A 196 28.08 -10.15 83.37
CA THR A 196 28.21 -8.82 84.03
C THR A 196 28.72 -7.74 83.05
N PRO A 197 28.46 -6.43 83.26
CA PRO A 197 28.25 -5.50 82.14
C PRO A 197 29.12 -4.20 82.13
N HIS A 198 28.86 -3.38 81.10
CA HIS A 198 29.14 -1.93 80.94
C HIS A 198 30.59 -1.44 80.79
N GLU A 199 30.86 -0.77 79.66
CA GLU A 199 31.04 0.70 79.51
C GLU A 199 30.98 1.03 78.00
N SER A 200 30.08 1.87 77.47
CA SER A 200 30.00 3.34 77.50
C SER A 200 30.19 3.94 76.09
N GLU A 201 29.04 4.25 75.48
CA GLU A 201 28.71 5.39 74.60
C GLU A 201 29.81 6.25 73.93
N LYS A 202 29.67 6.49 72.61
CA LYS A 202 29.12 7.76 72.03
C LYS A 202 29.00 7.72 70.48
N PRO A 203 28.31 8.68 69.80
CA PRO A 203 27.54 8.37 68.58
C PRO A 203 28.00 9.05 67.27
N ALA A 204 27.30 8.70 66.19
CA ALA A 204 27.20 9.31 64.84
C ALA A 204 26.97 10.86 64.85
N PRO A 205 27.07 11.63 63.72
CA PRO A 205 26.84 11.28 62.30
C PRO A 205 27.98 11.78 61.34
N SER A 206 27.88 11.97 60.01
CA SER A 206 26.73 12.06 59.08
C SER A 206 27.04 11.77 57.59
N THR A 207 25.94 11.73 56.82
CA THR A 207 25.75 11.94 55.36
C THR A 207 26.80 12.78 54.59
N HIS A 208 27.07 12.37 53.35
CA HIS A 208 26.94 13.30 52.20
C HIS A 208 26.45 12.57 50.94
N GLU A 209 25.60 13.27 50.20
CA GLU A 209 24.86 12.84 49.01
C GLU A 209 25.36 13.65 47.78
N VAL A 210 24.95 13.25 46.57
CA VAL A 210 24.95 14.04 45.31
C VAL A 210 26.25 14.05 44.45
N THR A 211 26.23 13.17 43.45
CA THR A 211 26.56 13.39 42.00
C THR A 211 28.00 13.68 41.52
N PRO A 212 28.43 12.91 40.51
CA PRO A 212 29.26 13.40 39.38
C PRO A 212 28.44 13.55 38.09
N ASP A 213 28.71 14.61 37.32
CA ASP A 213 28.11 14.87 36.00
C ASP A 213 28.41 13.78 34.95
N GLU A 214 27.48 13.61 34.02
CA GLU A 214 27.59 12.79 32.80
C GLU A 214 28.10 13.65 31.61
N PRO A 215 29.00 13.13 30.75
CA PRO A 215 29.43 13.79 29.50
C PRO A 215 28.53 13.48 28.28
#